data_AF-A0A383CHR1-F1
#
_entry.id   AF-A0A383CHR1-F1
#
_cell.length_a   1.000
_cell.length_b   1.000
_cell.length_c   1.000
_cell.angle_alpha   90.00
_cell.angle_beta   90.00
_cell.angle_gamma   90.00
#
_symmetry.space_group_name_H-M   'P 1'
#
loop_
_entity.id
_entity.type
_entity.pdbx_description
1 polymer ?
#
loop_
_entity_poly.entity_id
_entity_poly.type
_entity_poly.pdbx_seq_one_letter_code
_entity_poly.pdbx_strand_id
1 'polypeptide(L)'
;MVSRRAWLGMAAASGAALGMNPRILEALQGLQSQPLLQRAIPKTGELLPVIGLGSANSFSETARAEARTEQYDMIGAVLQALVDGGGTVFDTAYSYGASEQVAGQVAQDLGIAGRLWWATKVNAADVSGGSTGLADLSRTRYQIQRSFLRLRSEQIDLFQVHNMGDPPNQLAILKELKAQGYIRYIGIT
;
A
#
# COMPACT_ATOMS: atom_id res chain seq x y z
N MET A 1 -30.72 19.68 -27.01
CA MET A 1 -30.47 19.70 -28.47
C MET A 1 -29.02 19.35 -28.73
N VAL A 2 -28.73 18.43 -29.64
CA VAL A 2 -27.35 18.10 -30.02
C VAL A 2 -26.80 19.24 -30.88
N SER A 3 -25.65 19.80 -30.52
CA SER A 3 -25.02 20.86 -31.31
C SER A 3 -24.48 20.33 -32.64
N ARG A 4 -24.39 21.16 -33.68
CA ARG A 4 -23.81 20.77 -34.98
C ARG A 4 -22.42 20.17 -34.84
N ARG A 5 -21.58 20.71 -33.95
CA ARG A 5 -20.24 20.19 -33.64
C ARG A 5 -20.32 18.78 -33.03
N ALA A 6 -21.21 18.57 -32.06
CA ALA A 6 -21.42 17.26 -31.46
C ALA A 6 -21.96 16.24 -32.48
N TRP A 7 -22.87 16.67 -33.35
CA TRP A 7 -23.43 15.81 -34.40
C TRP A 7 -22.38 15.38 -35.42
N LEU A 8 -21.54 16.30 -35.89
CA LEU A 8 -20.41 16.00 -36.78
C LEU A 8 -19.35 15.12 -36.10
N GLY A 9 -19.06 15.37 -34.82
CA GLY A 9 -18.14 14.55 -34.03
C GLY A 9 -18.62 13.11 -33.88
N MET A 10 -19.91 12.91 -33.56
CA MET A 10 -20.51 11.58 -33.46
C MET A 10 -20.56 10.86 -34.81
N ALA A 11 -20.93 11.57 -35.89
CA ALA A 11 -20.97 10.96 -37.23
C ALA A 11 -19.57 10.51 -37.70
N ALA A 12 -18.54 11.32 -37.45
CA ALA A 12 -17.15 10.96 -37.77
C ALA A 12 -16.64 9.78 -36.93
N ALA A 13 -16.94 9.76 -35.63
CA ALA A 13 -16.56 8.66 -34.73
C ALA A 13 -17.24 7.34 -35.13
N SER A 14 -18.54 7.37 -35.45
CA SER A 14 -19.29 6.20 -35.91
C SER A 14 -18.78 5.68 -37.26
N GLY A 15 -18.47 6.58 -38.20
CA GLY A 15 -17.89 6.20 -39.49
C GLY A 15 -16.50 5.55 -39.36
N ALA A 16 -15.66 6.08 -38.47
CA ALA A 16 -14.36 5.49 -38.17
C ALA A 16 -14.48 4.12 -37.49
N ALA A 17 -15.43 3.96 -36.56
CA ALA A 17 -15.67 2.70 -35.86
C ALA A 17 -16.15 1.58 -36.80
N LEU A 18 -16.97 1.90 -37.80
CA LEU A 18 -17.43 0.95 -38.82
C LEU A 18 -16.31 0.49 -39.78
N GLY A 19 -15.27 1.31 -39.94
CA GLY A 19 -14.08 0.97 -40.75
C GLY A 19 -13.00 0.22 -39.97
N MET A 20 -13.12 0.12 -38.64
CA MET A 20 -12.18 -0.60 -37.81
C MET A 20 -12.51 -2.09 -37.77
N ASN A 21 -11.47 -2.93 -37.82
CA ASN A 21 -11.63 -4.36 -37.64
C ASN A 21 -12.27 -4.62 -36.26
N PRO A 22 -13.34 -5.42 -36.15
CA PRO A 22 -14.00 -5.72 -34.88
C PRO A 22 -13.02 -6.27 -33.81
N ARG A 23 -11.94 -6.95 -34.22
CA ARG A 23 -10.88 -7.39 -33.30
C ARG A 23 -10.03 -6.25 -32.72
N ILE A 24 -9.87 -5.14 -33.45
CA ILE A 24 -9.21 -3.94 -32.94
C ILE A 24 -10.13 -3.25 -31.93
N LEU A 25 -11.45 -3.21 -32.20
CA LEU A 25 -12.42 -2.66 -31.26
C LEU A 25 -12.48 -3.49 -29.97
N GLU A 26 -12.50 -4.82 -30.07
CA GLU A 26 -12.39 -5.75 -28.94
C GLU A 26 -11.07 -5.59 -28.18
N ALA A 27 -9.94 -5.41 -28.88
CA ALA A 27 -8.64 -5.18 -28.25
C ALA A 27 -8.58 -3.83 -27.51
N LEU A 28 -9.15 -2.77 -28.09
CA LEU A 28 -9.23 -1.44 -27.46
C LEU A 28 -10.16 -1.44 -26.25
N GLN A 29 -11.27 -2.17 -26.30
CA GLN A 29 -12.13 -2.42 -25.13
C GLN A 29 -11.40 -3.24 -24.06
N GLY A 30 -10.64 -4.26 -24.46
CA GLY A 30 -9.81 -5.06 -23.56
C GLY A 30 -8.71 -4.25 -22.88
N LEU A 31 -8.09 -3.29 -23.58
CA LEU A 31 -7.09 -2.38 -23.02
C LEU A 31 -7.65 -1.42 -21.96
N GLN A 32 -8.95 -1.09 -22.03
CA GLN A 32 -9.59 -0.18 -21.08
C GLN A 32 -10.15 -0.89 -19.83
N SER A 33 -10.13 -2.22 -19.74
CA SER A 33 -10.93 -2.94 -18.73
C SER A 33 -10.38 -4.29 -18.28
N GLN A 34 -9.08 -4.55 -18.37
CA GLN A 34 -8.52 -5.70 -17.66
C GLN A 34 -8.41 -5.33 -16.17
N PRO A 35 -9.23 -5.92 -15.27
CA PRO A 35 -9.06 -5.71 -13.84
C PRO A 35 -7.64 -6.14 -13.46
N LEU A 36 -7.02 -5.38 -12.57
CA LEU A 36 -5.67 -5.68 -12.09
C LEU A 36 -5.63 -7.13 -11.61
N LEU A 37 -4.59 -7.88 -11.98
CA LEU A 37 -4.45 -9.27 -11.52
C LEU A 37 -4.46 -9.28 -9.99
N GLN A 38 -5.30 -10.15 -9.42
CA GLN A 38 -5.49 -10.28 -7.99
C GLN A 38 -5.30 -11.72 -7.53
N ARG A 39 -4.89 -11.89 -6.28
CA ARG A 39 -4.80 -13.19 -5.62
C ARG A 39 -5.52 -13.15 -4.28
N ALA A 40 -6.23 -14.23 -4.00
CA ALA A 40 -6.93 -14.42 -2.74
C ALA A 40 -5.93 -14.75 -1.62
N ILE A 41 -6.12 -14.14 -0.45
CA ILE A 41 -5.55 -14.63 0.81
C ILE A 41 -6.25 -15.97 1.12
N PRO A 42 -5.54 -17.11 1.18
CA PRO A 42 -6.18 -18.44 1.18
C PRO A 42 -7.23 -18.66 2.26
N LYS A 43 -7.03 -18.08 3.44
CA LYS A 43 -7.94 -18.27 4.59
C LYS A 43 -9.21 -17.43 4.51
N THR A 44 -9.14 -16.23 3.93
CA THR A 44 -10.24 -15.25 3.98
C THR A 44 -10.91 -15.02 2.63
N GLY A 45 -10.25 -15.37 1.53
CA GLY A 45 -10.71 -15.07 0.18
C GLY A 45 -10.55 -13.60 -0.23
N GLU A 46 -10.01 -12.74 0.65
CA GLU A 46 -9.78 -11.34 0.31
C GLU A 46 -8.79 -11.24 -0.85
N LEU A 47 -9.22 -10.55 -1.90
CA LEU A 47 -8.45 -10.35 -3.12
C LEU A 47 -7.51 -9.16 -2.94
N LEU A 48 -6.22 -9.39 -3.12
CA LEU A 48 -5.21 -8.35 -3.17
C LEU A 48 -4.60 -8.25 -4.57
N PRO A 49 -4.30 -7.03 -5.05
CA PRO A 49 -3.40 -6.81 -6.17
C PRO A 49 -2.14 -7.66 -6.10
N VAL A 50 -1.72 -8.26 -7.21
CA VAL A 50 -0.45 -9.02 -7.28
C VAL A 50 0.78 -8.12 -7.26
N ILE A 51 0.59 -6.81 -7.47
CA ILE A 51 1.64 -5.79 -7.38
C ILE A 51 1.33 -4.90 -6.18
N GLY A 52 2.32 -4.73 -5.31
CA GLY A 52 2.31 -3.76 -4.22
C GLY A 52 3.52 -2.84 -4.30
N LEU A 53 3.46 -1.75 -3.53
CA LEU A 53 4.54 -0.77 -3.41
C LEU A 53 5.25 -0.91 -2.07
N GLY A 54 6.54 -1.25 -2.10
CA GLY A 54 7.40 -1.26 -0.92
C GLY A 54 8.07 0.10 -0.68
N SER A 55 8.31 0.46 0.58
CA SER A 55 8.91 1.74 0.96
C SER A 55 10.36 1.66 1.47
N ALA A 56 11.04 0.52 1.29
CA ALA A 56 12.46 0.37 1.59
C ALA A 56 13.34 1.17 0.62
N ASN A 57 14.59 1.42 1.01
CA ASN A 57 15.64 2.01 0.17
C ASN A 57 15.24 3.39 -0.40
N SER A 58 15.03 3.51 -1.71
CA SER A 58 14.79 4.77 -2.41
C SER A 58 13.62 5.57 -1.83
N PHE A 59 12.49 4.92 -1.55
CA PHE A 59 11.36 5.61 -0.91
C PHE A 59 11.77 6.15 0.47
N SER A 60 12.43 5.33 1.29
CA SER A 60 12.87 5.74 2.62
C SER A 60 13.90 6.87 2.59
N GLU A 61 14.71 6.95 1.54
CA GLU A 61 15.64 8.05 1.28
C GLU A 61 14.89 9.32 0.89
N THR A 62 13.97 9.23 -0.07
CA THR A 62 13.10 10.34 -0.47
C THR A 62 12.29 10.87 0.70
N ALA A 63 11.78 9.98 1.56
CA ALA A 63 10.99 10.34 2.74
C ALA A 63 11.80 11.04 3.85
N ARG A 64 13.14 11.06 3.80
CA ARG A 64 13.95 11.84 4.77
C ARG A 64 13.89 13.34 4.52
N ALA A 65 13.48 13.76 3.32
CA ALA A 65 13.32 15.17 3.02
C ALA A 65 12.18 15.78 3.86
N GLU A 66 12.32 17.05 4.24
CA GLU A 66 11.33 17.73 5.07
C GLU A 66 9.95 17.76 4.40
N ALA A 67 8.89 17.76 5.21
CA ALA A 67 7.52 17.85 4.73
C ALA A 67 7.33 19.14 3.91
N ARG A 68 6.75 19.03 2.72
CA ARG A 68 6.52 20.11 1.71
C ARG A 68 7.73 20.51 0.85
N THR A 69 8.59 19.53 0.55
CA THR A 69 9.63 19.63 -0.48
C THR A 69 9.19 18.92 -1.76
N GLU A 70 9.92 19.09 -2.86
CA GLU A 70 9.68 18.38 -4.14
C GLU A 70 9.61 16.84 -3.95
N GLN A 71 10.41 16.29 -3.02
CA GLN A 71 10.41 14.88 -2.67
C GLN A 71 9.09 14.40 -2.06
N TYR A 72 8.41 15.27 -1.30
CA TYR A 72 7.09 14.98 -0.75
C TYR A 72 6.05 14.84 -1.87
N ASP A 73 6.09 15.75 -2.85
CA ASP A 73 5.20 15.71 -4.01
C ASP A 73 5.48 14.50 -4.90
N MET A 74 6.75 14.08 -5.03
CA MET A 74 7.12 12.84 -5.72
C MET A 74 6.51 11.60 -5.05
N ILE A 75 6.57 11.50 -3.72
CA ILE A 75 5.91 10.42 -2.98
C ILE A 75 4.39 10.46 -3.22
N GLY A 76 3.80 11.65 -3.19
CA GLY A 76 2.39 11.86 -3.53
C GLY A 76 2.04 11.34 -4.92
N ALA A 77 2.80 11.72 -5.94
CA ALA A 77 2.60 11.27 -7.31
C ALA A 77 2.70 9.74 -7.45
N VAL A 78 3.65 9.11 -6.76
CA VAL A 78 3.81 7.64 -6.76
C VAL A 78 2.62 6.95 -6.09
N LEU A 79 2.18 7.43 -4.92
CA LEU A 79 1.01 6.87 -4.24
C LEU A 79 -0.28 7.06 -5.04
N GLN A 80 -0.44 8.24 -5.66
CA GLN A 80 -1.57 8.51 -6.54
C GLN A 80 -1.56 7.57 -7.75
N ALA A 81 -0.41 7.41 -8.40
CA ALA A 81 -0.27 6.51 -9.56
C ALA A 81 -0.56 5.05 -9.21
N LEU A 82 -0.12 4.57 -8.04
CA LEU A 82 -0.45 3.23 -7.54
C LEU A 82 -1.97 3.03 -7.50
N VAL A 83 -2.65 4.00 -6.89
CA VAL A 83 -4.07 3.94 -6.58
C VAL A 83 -4.95 4.19 -7.82
N ASP A 84 -4.51 5.06 -8.74
CA ASP A 84 -5.14 5.27 -10.06
C ASP A 84 -4.99 4.05 -10.97
N GLY A 85 -3.87 3.32 -10.84
CA GLY A 85 -3.65 2.04 -11.50
C GLY A 85 -4.47 0.89 -10.92
N GLY A 86 -5.23 1.09 -9.83
CA GLY A 86 -6.00 0.04 -9.15
C GLY A 86 -5.19 -0.79 -8.15
N GLY A 87 -3.95 -0.41 -7.88
CA GLY A 87 -3.15 -0.97 -6.78
C GLY A 87 -3.59 -0.43 -5.42
N THR A 88 -3.39 -1.23 -4.39
CA THR A 88 -3.79 -0.88 -3.02
C THR A 88 -2.72 -1.20 -1.98
N VAL A 89 -1.86 -2.18 -2.22
CA VAL A 89 -0.90 -2.68 -1.21
C VAL A 89 0.28 -1.73 -1.04
N PHE A 90 0.45 -1.18 0.16
CA PHE A 90 1.62 -0.39 0.55
C PHE A 90 2.35 -1.07 1.72
N ASP A 91 3.60 -1.47 1.49
CA ASP A 91 4.44 -2.19 2.43
C ASP A 91 5.56 -1.31 2.99
N THR A 92 5.62 -1.19 4.31
CA THR A 92 6.58 -0.37 5.04
C THR A 92 7.10 -1.11 6.28
N ALA A 93 7.87 -0.43 7.13
CA ALA A 93 8.33 -0.98 8.40
C ALA A 93 8.71 0.14 9.37
N TYR A 94 8.67 -0.16 10.68
CA TYR A 94 9.22 0.72 11.71
C TYR A 94 10.66 1.17 11.42
N SER A 95 11.46 0.26 10.83
CA SER A 95 12.88 0.46 10.54
C SER A 95 13.16 1.24 9.25
N TYR A 96 12.17 1.53 8.41
CA TYR A 96 12.36 2.26 7.14
C TYR A 96 12.36 3.79 7.33
N GLY A 97 13.01 4.27 8.40
CA GLY A 97 13.18 5.69 8.67
C GLY A 97 11.87 6.47 8.83
N ALA A 98 11.64 7.43 7.93
CA ALA A 98 10.47 8.31 7.92
C ALA A 98 9.30 7.76 7.09
N SER A 99 9.46 6.60 6.43
CA SER A 99 8.50 6.09 5.44
C SER A 99 7.06 5.97 5.96
N GLU A 100 6.85 5.39 7.15
CA GLU A 100 5.51 5.32 7.75
C GLU A 100 4.87 6.70 7.95
N GLN A 101 5.66 7.65 8.45
CA GLN A 101 5.17 8.99 8.79
C GLN A 101 4.84 9.80 7.54
N VAL A 102 5.71 9.77 6.53
CA VAL A 102 5.51 10.50 5.28
C VAL A 102 4.41 9.86 4.45
N ALA A 103 4.41 8.53 4.28
CA ALA A 103 3.34 7.85 3.55
C ALA A 103 1.98 8.06 4.22
N GLY A 104 1.92 7.96 5.56
CA GLY A 104 0.70 8.24 6.32
C GLY A 104 0.19 9.66 6.15
N GLN A 105 1.09 10.67 6.20
CA GLN A 105 0.69 12.06 5.96
C GLN A 105 0.23 12.29 4.52
N VAL A 106 1.01 11.86 3.53
CA VAL A 106 0.71 12.05 2.10
C VAL A 106 -0.61 11.39 1.73
N ALA A 107 -0.84 10.15 2.18
CA ALA A 107 -2.07 9.44 1.89
C ALA A 107 -3.31 10.10 2.50
N GLN A 108 -3.17 10.75 3.67
CA GLN A 108 -4.23 11.54 4.29
C GLN A 108 -4.47 12.84 3.52
N ASP A 109 -3.40 13.57 3.15
CA ASP A 109 -3.50 14.82 2.38
C ASP A 109 -4.16 14.60 1.01
N LEU A 110 -3.86 13.47 0.36
CA LEU A 110 -4.48 13.05 -0.91
C LEU A 110 -5.88 12.44 -0.76
N GLY A 111 -6.34 12.15 0.47
CA GLY A 111 -7.62 11.49 0.71
C GLY A 111 -7.69 10.03 0.22
N ILE A 112 -6.54 9.35 0.07
CA ILE A 112 -6.44 7.96 -0.40
C ILE A 112 -6.13 6.95 0.71
N ALA A 113 -5.94 7.40 1.96
CA ALA A 113 -5.54 6.53 3.06
C ALA A 113 -6.45 5.30 3.26
N GLY A 114 -7.76 5.45 3.06
CA GLY A 114 -8.73 4.34 3.13
C GLY A 114 -8.77 3.42 1.90
N ARG A 115 -8.05 3.77 0.83
CA ARG A 115 -7.88 2.92 -0.38
C ARG A 115 -6.62 2.07 -0.32
N LEU A 116 -5.70 2.39 0.59
CA LEU A 116 -4.45 1.66 0.77
C LEU A 116 -4.65 0.50 1.75
N TRP A 117 -4.05 -0.63 1.41
CA TRP A 117 -3.91 -1.81 2.25
C TRP A 117 -2.52 -1.76 2.88
N TRP A 118 -2.47 -1.45 4.18
CA TRP A 118 -1.26 -1.12 4.91
C TRP A 118 -0.58 -2.36 5.48
N ALA A 119 0.62 -2.64 5.00
CA ALA A 119 1.53 -3.59 5.62
C ALA A 119 2.67 -2.85 6.34
N THR A 120 2.89 -3.16 7.63
CA THR A 120 4.08 -2.70 8.36
C THR A 120 4.70 -3.81 9.20
N LYS A 121 5.85 -3.53 9.80
CA LYS A 121 6.69 -4.52 10.47
C LYS A 121 7.28 -3.99 11.77
N VAL A 122 7.36 -4.86 12.76
CA VAL A 122 8.06 -4.65 14.03
C VAL A 122 9.40 -5.36 14.01
N ASN A 123 10.42 -4.72 14.57
CA ASN A 123 11.76 -5.26 14.69
C ASN A 123 12.32 -4.87 16.07
N ALA A 124 11.91 -5.59 17.10
CA ALA A 124 12.32 -5.32 18.48
C ALA A 124 13.35 -6.32 19.04
N ALA A 125 13.73 -7.33 18.24
CA ALA A 125 14.82 -8.25 18.55
C ALA A 125 16.08 -7.81 17.80
N ASP A 126 17.18 -7.65 18.53
CA ASP A 126 18.49 -7.39 17.92
C ASP A 126 19.13 -8.69 17.47
N VAL A 127 19.29 -8.85 16.15
CA VAL A 127 19.95 -10.01 15.50
C VAL A 127 21.40 -9.71 15.15
N SER A 128 21.89 -8.49 15.40
CA SER A 128 23.24 -8.04 15.02
C SER A 128 24.35 -8.36 16.05
N GLY A 129 24.02 -9.15 17.07
CA GLY A 129 25.01 -9.81 17.94
C GLY A 129 25.32 -9.12 19.27
N GLY A 130 24.59 -8.05 19.63
CA GLY A 130 24.75 -7.37 20.93
C GLY A 130 23.79 -7.83 22.03
N SER A 131 22.72 -8.56 21.69
CA SER A 131 21.66 -8.98 22.62
C SER A 131 21.47 -10.49 22.67
N THR A 132 20.62 -10.96 23.59
CA THR A 132 20.19 -12.36 23.75
C THR A 132 19.43 -12.93 22.54
N GLY A 133 19.18 -12.12 21.49
CA GLY A 133 18.29 -12.46 20.38
C GLY A 133 16.81 -12.40 20.74
N LEU A 134 16.50 -12.03 21.99
CA LEU A 134 15.14 -11.87 22.51
C LEU A 134 14.60 -10.47 22.21
N ALA A 135 13.29 -10.39 21.99
CA ALA A 135 12.63 -9.11 21.80
C ALA A 135 12.38 -8.43 23.15
N ASP A 136 12.70 -7.14 23.24
CA ASP A 136 12.18 -6.30 24.32
C ASP A 136 10.68 -6.07 24.09
N LEU A 137 9.82 -6.59 24.97
CA LEU A 137 8.37 -6.50 24.83
C LEU A 137 7.86 -5.07 24.95
N SER A 138 8.48 -4.24 25.80
CA SER A 138 8.12 -2.83 25.95
C SER A 138 8.47 -2.07 24.67
N ARG A 139 9.65 -2.34 24.12
CA ARG A 139 10.05 -1.80 22.80
C ARG A 139 9.13 -2.29 21.70
N THR A 140 8.75 -3.58 21.70
CA THR A 140 7.81 -4.16 20.72
C THR A 140 6.48 -3.40 20.72
N ARG A 141 5.87 -3.22 21.90
CA ARG A 141 4.61 -2.47 22.04
C ARG A 141 4.76 -1.01 21.61
N TYR A 142 5.87 -0.35 21.97
CA TYR A 142 6.17 1.00 21.53
C TYR A 142 6.26 1.12 20.00
N GLN A 143 7.01 0.23 19.34
CA GLN A 143 7.15 0.24 17.88
C GLN A 143 5.79 0.11 17.20
N ILE A 144 4.96 -0.84 17.67
CA ILE A 144 3.62 -1.07 17.13
C ILE A 144 2.74 0.17 17.29
N GLN A 145 2.66 0.74 18.50
CA GLN A 145 1.86 1.93 18.76
C GLN A 145 2.32 3.13 17.90
N ARG A 146 3.62 3.32 17.75
CA ARG A 146 4.19 4.36 16.88
C ARG A 146 3.80 4.15 15.41
N SER A 147 3.78 2.91 14.92
CA SER A 147 3.35 2.62 13.54
C SER A 147 1.89 3.05 13.30
N PHE A 148 0.97 2.75 14.21
CA PHE A 148 -0.42 3.23 14.13
C PHE A 148 -0.50 4.76 14.06
N LEU A 149 0.23 5.45 14.95
CA LEU A 149 0.26 6.91 14.97
C LEU A 149 0.82 7.51 13.68
N ARG A 150 1.90 6.93 13.13
CA ARG A 150 2.57 7.42 11.93
C ARG A 150 1.80 7.18 10.66
N LEU A 151 1.22 5.99 10.52
CA LEU A 151 0.33 5.65 9.42
C LEU A 151 -1.02 6.35 9.51
N ARG A 152 -1.34 6.93 10.68
CA ARG A 152 -2.61 7.63 10.94
C ARG A 152 -3.80 6.71 10.65
N SER A 153 -3.70 5.47 11.09
CA SER A 153 -4.73 4.44 10.92
C SER A 153 -5.19 3.92 12.27
N GLU A 154 -6.49 3.63 12.39
CA GLU A 154 -7.08 2.95 13.56
C GLU A 154 -7.00 1.42 13.44
N GLN A 155 -6.85 0.91 12.22
CA GLN A 155 -6.70 -0.52 11.93
C GLN A 155 -5.64 -0.73 10.85
N ILE A 156 -4.67 -1.61 11.10
CA ILE A 156 -3.63 -1.96 10.12
C ILE A 156 -3.99 -3.29 9.46
N ASP A 157 -3.84 -3.37 8.14
CA ASP A 157 -4.21 -4.57 7.41
C ASP A 157 -3.26 -5.73 7.69
N LEU A 158 -1.95 -5.52 7.61
CA LEU A 158 -0.96 -6.55 7.92
C LEU A 158 0.16 -6.01 8.81
N PHE A 159 0.42 -6.70 9.92
CA PHE A 159 1.54 -6.42 10.80
C PHE A 159 2.46 -7.65 10.91
N GLN A 160 3.75 -7.47 10.66
CA GLN A 160 4.70 -8.59 10.55
C GLN A 160 5.87 -8.45 11.52
N VAL A 161 6.45 -9.59 11.91
CA VAL A 161 7.79 -9.62 12.54
C VAL A 161 8.85 -9.58 11.43
N HIS A 162 9.78 -8.62 11.49
CA HIS A 162 10.64 -8.26 10.33
C HIS A 162 11.90 -9.12 10.13
N ASN A 163 12.32 -9.94 11.09
CA ASN A 163 13.68 -10.49 11.06
C ASN A 163 13.86 -11.85 11.76
N MET A 164 12.79 -12.65 11.92
CA MET A 164 12.82 -13.94 12.62
C MET A 164 13.41 -13.90 14.06
N GLY A 165 13.66 -12.72 14.63
CA GLY A 165 14.13 -12.57 16.00
C GLY A 165 12.95 -12.71 16.95
N ASP A 166 13.07 -13.61 17.92
CA ASP A 166 12.03 -13.95 18.90
C ASP A 166 10.55 -13.92 18.39
N PRO A 167 10.22 -14.68 17.33
CA PRO A 167 8.86 -14.68 16.79
C PRO A 167 7.78 -15.06 17.79
N PRO A 168 7.96 -16.05 18.70
CA PRO A 168 6.91 -16.43 19.66
C PRO A 168 6.38 -15.24 20.46
N ASN A 169 7.28 -14.39 20.97
CA ASN A 169 6.92 -13.26 21.82
C ASN A 169 6.35 -12.08 21.02
N GLN A 170 6.99 -11.71 19.90
CA GLN A 170 6.49 -10.60 19.08
C GLN A 170 5.14 -10.95 18.42
N LEU A 171 4.98 -12.18 17.91
CA LEU A 171 3.71 -12.65 17.36
C LEU A 171 2.62 -12.78 18.43
N ALA A 172 2.95 -13.07 19.69
CA ALA A 172 1.95 -13.10 20.77
C ALA A 172 1.28 -11.72 20.92
N ILE A 173 2.06 -10.63 20.91
CA ILE A 173 1.53 -9.27 20.96
C ILE A 173 0.67 -8.97 19.72
N LEU A 174 1.13 -9.36 18.53
CA LEU A 174 0.34 -9.15 17.30
C LEU A 174 -0.96 -9.97 17.30
N LYS A 175 -0.97 -11.17 17.88
CA LYS A 175 -2.18 -11.98 18.08
C LYS A 175 -3.18 -11.32 19.02
N GLU A 176 -2.72 -10.72 20.12
CA GLU A 176 -3.57 -9.94 21.04
C GLU A 176 -4.27 -8.81 20.29
N LEU A 177 -3.50 -8.01 19.53
CA LEU A 177 -4.03 -6.86 18.78
C LEU A 177 -4.95 -7.29 17.62
N LYS A 178 -4.66 -8.43 16.98
CA LYS A 178 -5.56 -9.04 16.00
C LYS A 178 -6.88 -9.47 16.65
N ALA A 179 -6.85 -10.09 17.82
CA ALA A 179 -8.06 -10.50 18.54
C ALA A 179 -8.91 -9.30 18.99
N GLN A 180 -8.26 -8.15 19.27
CA GLN A 180 -8.93 -6.89 19.58
C GLN A 180 -9.44 -6.13 18.34
N GLY A 181 -9.12 -6.58 17.12
CA GLY A 181 -9.57 -5.95 15.88
C GLY A 181 -8.72 -4.79 15.37
N TYR A 182 -7.60 -4.46 16.03
CA TYR A 182 -6.68 -3.41 15.56
C TYR A 182 -5.84 -3.85 14.35
N ILE A 183 -5.69 -5.16 14.15
CA ILE A 183 -4.88 -5.73 13.06
C ILE A 183 -5.69 -6.80 12.32
N ARG A 184 -5.78 -6.72 10.99
CA ARG A 184 -6.54 -7.70 10.18
C ARG A 184 -5.76 -8.98 9.93
N TYR A 185 -4.47 -8.89 9.65
CA TYR A 185 -3.57 -10.00 9.34
C TYR A 185 -2.24 -9.86 10.09
N ILE A 186 -1.63 -11.00 10.42
CA ILE A 186 -0.30 -11.04 11.03
C ILE A 186 0.60 -11.94 10.20
N GLY A 187 1.88 -11.61 10.15
CA GLY A 187 2.86 -12.37 9.37
C GLY A 187 4.26 -12.31 9.95
N ILE A 188 5.19 -12.85 9.19
CA ILE A 188 6.62 -12.84 9.49
C ILE A 188 7.38 -12.78 8.17
N THR A 189 8.49 -12.06 8.17
CA THR A 189 9.38 -11.87 7.02
C THR A 189 10.83 -12.11 7.41
#